data_AF-A0A5C6PW44-F1
#
_entry.id   AF-A0A5C6PW44-F1
#
_cell.length_a   1.000
_cell.length_b   1.000
_cell.length_c   1.000
_cell.angle_alpha   90.00
_cell.angle_beta   90.00
_cell.angle_gamma   90.00
#
_symmetry.space_group_name_H-M   'P 1'
#
loop_
_entity.id
_entity.type
_entity.pdbx_description
1 polymer ?
#
loop_
_entity_poly.entity_id
_entity_poly.type
_entity_poly.pdbx_seq_one_letter_code
_entity_poly.pdbx_strand_id
1 'polypeptide(L)'
;MPSPTSPSSTPARSPRRRPPASGTPSRSRHTSLPPRGTTSRPRTAPRGRPGRLRCRRRPARPGPRLLEAPPPPTTGRASRPPPPTTGTTGEGSAARTRRPPPRRRRRGRAVSAPLRERDALRRAAHEHAPARRSRRGPLLAVGIGIAVLLLVLRLASPALGSQLLPDTLQDFVTLTISVIVESVPFVLLGIVLSIIVQVWLPQAFFTSWLPRQPLLRRAVISFLGMFLPVCECGNVPLARGLVLKGFTVSESMTFLLAAPILNPITIITTHQAFGWSDGILVARLAGGFLIANLIGWLYSRHPDPESLLTRSFAAECALPQEHGHSSASKLRESVELFRREMSTMMPALFIGAAVAGGIQTAVPRSVLVTLGSNPVWSVLAMMVLAFVISLCSNVDAFFVLPFASTFMPGGIAAFLVFGPIIDVKMLALLRTTYRPRTLAQLTLVVALTSAAIGLVVNYFA
;
A
#
# COMPACT_ATOMS: atom_id res chain seq x y z
N MET A 1 -47.00 -19.12 46.48
CA MET A 1 -47.21 -20.31 47.33
C MET A 1 -45.91 -21.13 47.34
N PRO A 2 -45.61 -21.83 48.45
CA PRO A 2 -44.32 -21.74 49.17
C PRO A 2 -43.30 -22.85 48.84
N SER A 3 -42.05 -22.60 49.26
CA SER A 3 -40.97 -23.56 49.59
C SER A 3 -41.43 -24.54 50.71
N PRO A 4 -40.63 -25.53 51.22
CA PRO A 4 -39.18 -25.83 51.04
C PRO A 4 -38.81 -27.34 51.01
N THR A 5 -37.53 -27.68 50.82
CA THR A 5 -36.73 -28.54 51.75
C THR A 5 -35.31 -28.83 51.21
N SER A 6 -34.31 -28.39 51.98
CA SER A 6 -32.92 -28.89 52.07
C SER A 6 -32.86 -29.97 53.20
N PRO A 7 -31.71 -30.51 53.72
CA PRO A 7 -30.27 -30.31 53.44
C PRO A 7 -29.32 -31.56 53.59
N SER A 8 -28.01 -31.28 53.50
CA SER A 8 -26.85 -31.94 54.19
C SER A 8 -26.23 -33.20 53.54
N SER A 9 -24.90 -33.47 53.54
CA SER A 9 -23.80 -33.06 54.42
C SER A 9 -22.40 -33.32 53.79
N THR A 10 -21.44 -32.43 54.05
CA THR A 10 -19.95 -32.61 54.06
C THR A 10 -19.52 -33.30 55.39
N PRO A 11 -18.25 -33.67 55.75
CA PRO A 11 -16.96 -32.95 55.53
C PRO A 11 -15.62 -33.76 55.54
N ALA A 12 -14.49 -33.00 55.48
CA ALA A 12 -13.14 -33.26 56.07
C ALA A 12 -12.15 -34.16 55.28
N ARG A 13 -10.82 -34.00 55.28
CA ARG A 13 -9.84 -33.16 56.00
C ARG A 13 -8.46 -33.23 55.30
N SER A 14 -7.60 -32.25 55.58
CA SER A 14 -6.22 -31.95 55.10
C SER A 14 -5.11 -32.74 55.86
N PRO A 15 -3.80 -32.34 56.00
CA PRO A 15 -2.76 -31.63 55.18
C PRO A 15 -1.32 -32.29 55.27
N ARG A 16 -0.27 -31.56 54.79
CA ARG A 16 1.22 -31.63 55.10
C ARG A 16 2.08 -32.50 54.14
N ARG A 17 3.35 -32.21 53.78
CA ARG A 17 4.49 -31.40 54.30
C ARG A 17 5.54 -31.15 53.16
N ARG A 18 6.32 -30.06 53.22
CA ARG A 18 7.60 -29.82 52.46
C ARG A 18 8.84 -30.36 53.26
N PRO A 19 10.11 -30.00 52.93
CA PRO A 19 11.12 -30.46 51.93
C PRO A 19 12.40 -30.97 52.70
N PRO A 20 13.71 -30.72 52.38
CA PRO A 20 14.55 -30.50 51.17
C PRO A 20 15.86 -31.39 51.14
N ALA A 21 16.78 -31.23 50.16
CA ALA A 21 18.27 -31.41 50.24
C ALA A 21 18.86 -31.69 48.82
N SER A 22 19.65 -30.80 48.18
CA SER A 22 21.10 -30.52 48.32
C SER A 22 22.04 -31.65 47.86
N GLY A 23 22.92 -31.38 46.88
CA GLY A 23 24.09 -32.22 46.61
C GLY A 23 24.78 -32.02 45.24
N THR A 24 25.63 -31.00 45.12
CA THR A 24 26.90 -31.10 44.36
C THR A 24 27.99 -31.50 45.36
N PRO A 25 28.98 -32.34 44.99
CA PRO A 25 30.30 -31.79 44.60
C PRO A 25 31.06 -32.70 43.56
N SER A 26 31.82 -32.13 42.61
CA SER A 26 33.30 -31.94 42.63
C SER A 26 34.17 -33.10 42.12
N ARG A 27 35.03 -32.77 41.13
CA ARG A 27 36.40 -33.28 40.85
C ARG A 27 36.53 -34.73 40.38
N SER A 28 37.52 -35.17 39.60
CA SER A 28 38.60 -34.62 38.77
C SER A 28 39.44 -35.86 38.43
N ARG A 29 39.97 -36.00 37.20
CA ARG A 29 41.36 -36.49 37.00
C ARG A 29 41.79 -36.40 35.53
N HIS A 30 42.98 -35.83 35.41
CA HIS A 30 43.85 -35.71 34.25
C HIS A 30 44.35 -37.05 33.72
N THR A 31 44.64 -37.09 32.42
CA THR A 31 45.89 -37.50 31.71
C THR A 31 45.49 -37.81 30.26
N SER A 32 46.18 -37.47 29.16
CA SER A 32 47.58 -37.09 28.89
C SER A 32 47.67 -36.73 27.38
N LEU A 33 48.49 -35.73 27.03
CA LEU A 33 49.01 -35.44 25.67
C LEU A 33 50.02 -36.53 25.23
N PRO A 34 50.30 -36.78 23.92
CA PRO A 34 51.13 -35.90 23.04
C PRO A 34 50.79 -36.01 21.51
N PRO A 35 51.65 -35.60 20.55
CA PRO A 35 52.11 -34.25 20.25
C PRO A 35 51.76 -33.75 18.83
N ARG A 36 52.06 -32.46 18.63
CA ARG A 36 52.05 -31.60 17.43
C ARG A 36 52.08 -32.27 16.04
N GLY A 37 51.11 -31.88 15.21
CA GLY A 37 51.16 -31.90 13.75
C GLY A 37 50.61 -30.58 13.19
N THR A 38 51.40 -29.93 12.36
CA THR A 38 51.17 -28.61 11.75
C THR A 38 50.02 -28.56 10.75
N THR A 39 49.44 -27.36 10.61
CA THR A 39 48.78 -26.75 9.43
C THR A 39 47.27 -26.50 9.45
N SER A 40 46.94 -25.27 9.06
CA SER A 40 45.66 -24.72 8.59
C SER A 40 44.54 -24.40 9.60
N ARG A 41 44.44 -23.11 9.95
CA ARG A 41 43.24 -22.47 10.51
C ARG A 41 42.16 -22.35 9.43
N PRO A 42 40.89 -22.74 9.66
CA PRO A 42 39.76 -22.16 8.97
C PRO A 42 39.31 -20.88 9.71
N ARG A 43 39.26 -19.76 8.99
CA ARG A 43 38.74 -18.48 9.47
C ARG A 43 37.28 -18.66 9.90
N THR A 44 36.99 -18.28 11.13
CA THR A 44 35.65 -18.03 11.67
C THR A 44 34.88 -17.07 10.76
N ALA A 45 33.77 -17.54 10.19
CA ALA A 45 32.78 -16.70 9.51
C ALA A 45 32.05 -15.82 10.56
N PRO A 46 31.88 -14.50 10.32
CA PRO A 46 31.11 -13.68 11.23
C PRO A 46 29.62 -14.02 11.09
N ARG A 47 28.97 -14.31 12.22
CA ARG A 47 27.52 -14.47 12.36
C ARG A 47 26.80 -13.27 11.72
N GLY A 48 26.19 -13.50 10.56
CA GLY A 48 25.32 -12.55 9.89
C GLY A 48 24.06 -12.30 10.72
N ARG A 49 23.84 -11.03 11.12
CA ARG A 49 22.55 -10.55 11.61
C ARG A 49 21.48 -10.76 10.52
N PRO A 50 20.22 -11.13 10.85
CA PRO A 50 19.16 -11.20 9.85
C PRO A 50 18.92 -9.78 9.29
N GLY A 51 19.28 -9.60 8.01
CA GLY A 51 19.20 -8.35 7.29
C GLY A 51 17.76 -7.89 7.12
N ARG A 52 17.42 -6.74 7.70
CA ARG A 52 16.22 -5.98 7.34
C ARG A 52 16.40 -5.46 5.92
N LEU A 53 15.63 -5.97 4.96
CA LEU A 53 15.55 -5.40 3.62
C LEU A 53 14.74 -4.10 3.70
N ARG A 54 15.44 -2.98 3.90
CA ARG A 54 14.98 -1.66 3.42
C ARG A 54 15.05 -1.68 1.89
N CYS A 55 14.23 -0.87 1.20
CA CYS A 55 14.46 -0.52 -0.22
C CYS A 55 15.96 -0.30 -0.43
N ARG A 56 16.60 -1.29 -1.03
CA ARG A 56 18.06 -1.37 -1.01
C ARG A 56 18.52 -0.32 -1.99
N ARG A 57 19.17 0.74 -1.49
CA ARG A 57 20.02 1.62 -2.30
C ARG A 57 20.83 0.71 -3.21
N ARG A 58 20.54 0.70 -4.52
CA ARG A 58 21.53 0.21 -5.47
C ARG A 58 22.74 1.13 -5.27
N PRO A 59 23.94 0.61 -4.96
CA PRO A 59 25.13 1.39 -5.28
C PRO A 59 25.01 1.68 -6.78
N ALA A 60 25.13 2.96 -7.15
CA ALA A 60 25.24 3.35 -8.54
C ALA A 60 26.25 2.39 -9.19
N ARG A 61 25.84 1.71 -10.26
CA ARG A 61 26.82 1.01 -11.09
C ARG A 61 27.88 2.07 -11.42
N PRO A 62 29.18 1.82 -11.21
CA PRO A 62 30.19 2.69 -11.78
C PRO A 62 29.85 2.77 -13.27
N GLY A 63 29.58 3.97 -13.77
CA GLY A 63 29.54 4.19 -15.21
C GLY A 63 30.84 3.65 -15.81
N PRO A 64 30.86 3.30 -17.11
CA PRO A 64 32.09 2.91 -17.75
C PRO A 64 33.14 4.00 -17.47
N ARG A 65 34.23 3.61 -16.78
CA ARG A 65 35.39 4.47 -16.60
C ARG A 65 35.81 4.89 -18.01
N LEU A 66 35.65 6.17 -18.33
CA LEU A 66 36.46 6.74 -19.40
C LEU A 66 37.90 6.50 -19.00
N LEU A 67 38.62 5.76 -19.83
CA LEU A 67 40.04 5.54 -19.73
C LEU A 67 40.71 6.92 -19.77
N GLU A 68 41.29 7.35 -18.66
CA GLU A 68 42.26 8.45 -18.65
C GLU A 68 43.42 8.06 -19.57
N ALA A 69 43.71 8.92 -20.55
CA ALA A 69 44.85 8.77 -21.42
C ALA A 69 46.16 8.95 -20.61
N PRO A 70 47.17 8.08 -20.78
CA PRO A 70 48.45 8.25 -20.13
C PRO A 70 49.29 9.32 -20.85
N PRO A 71 50.08 10.16 -20.16
CA PRO A 71 51.18 10.90 -20.77
C PRO A 71 52.50 10.09 -20.64
N PRO A 72 53.63 10.58 -21.17
CA PRO A 72 54.12 10.62 -22.56
C PRO A 72 55.28 9.60 -22.77
N PRO A 73 56.06 9.68 -23.87
CA PRO A 73 57.51 9.60 -23.66
C PRO A 73 58.31 10.68 -24.40
N THR A 74 59.28 11.26 -23.69
CA THR A 74 60.31 12.18 -24.18
C THR A 74 61.57 11.42 -24.61
N THR A 75 61.92 11.51 -25.89
CA THR A 75 63.28 11.31 -26.47
C THR A 75 63.28 12.08 -27.81
N GLY A 76 64.32 12.74 -28.31
CA GLY A 76 65.71 12.90 -27.91
C GLY A 76 66.33 14.15 -28.57
N ARG A 77 67.65 14.21 -28.51
CA ARG A 77 68.54 15.38 -28.56
C ARG A 77 69.27 15.48 -29.91
N ALA A 78 69.40 16.69 -30.47
CA ALA A 78 70.49 17.21 -31.34
C ALA A 78 69.98 18.54 -31.98
N SER A 79 70.69 19.65 -32.16
CA SER A 79 72.11 20.02 -32.19
C SER A 79 72.22 21.56 -32.11
N ARG A 80 73.27 22.10 -31.46
CA ARG A 80 73.64 23.55 -31.42
C ARG A 80 74.27 24.01 -32.76
N PRO A 81 74.33 25.33 -33.06
CA PRO A 81 75.52 26.16 -32.72
C PRO A 81 75.18 27.56 -32.12
N PRO A 82 76.17 28.35 -31.66
CA PRO A 82 76.03 29.41 -30.64
C PRO A 82 76.22 30.86 -31.21
N PRO A 83 76.56 31.89 -30.40
CA PRO A 83 75.76 33.09 -30.10
C PRO A 83 76.25 34.37 -30.83
N PRO A 84 75.73 35.56 -30.46
CA PRO A 84 76.68 36.49 -29.84
C PRO A 84 76.12 37.26 -28.63
N THR A 85 77.05 37.57 -27.74
CA THR A 85 76.96 38.43 -26.56
C THR A 85 77.42 39.85 -26.87
N THR A 86 76.68 40.85 -26.40
CA THR A 86 77.12 42.23 -26.06
C THR A 86 76.16 42.70 -24.96
N GLY A 87 76.59 43.03 -23.73
CA GLY A 87 77.24 44.28 -23.33
C GLY A 87 76.24 45.44 -23.45
N THR A 88 75.92 46.31 -22.50
CA THR A 88 76.59 46.80 -21.28
C THR A 88 75.63 47.78 -20.56
N THR A 89 75.89 48.02 -19.27
CA THR A 89 75.69 49.28 -18.50
C THR A 89 74.28 49.86 -18.31
N GLY A 90 73.96 50.14 -17.04
CA GLY A 90 72.76 50.88 -16.63
C GLY A 90 72.96 52.38 -16.53
N GLU A 91 71.84 53.08 -16.35
CA GLU A 91 71.70 54.33 -15.59
C GLU A 91 70.20 54.61 -15.40
N GLY A 92 69.85 55.18 -14.25
CA GLY A 92 68.46 55.42 -13.85
C GLY A 92 67.86 56.68 -14.44
N SER A 93 66.53 56.78 -14.41
CA SER A 93 65.81 58.01 -14.04
C SER A 93 64.30 57.73 -13.89
N ALA A 94 63.69 58.50 -13.01
CA ALA A 94 62.33 58.43 -12.52
C ALA A 94 61.26 58.81 -13.57
N ALA A 95 60.04 58.27 -13.44
CA ALA A 95 58.79 59.04 -13.57
C ALA A 95 57.51 58.20 -13.31
N ARG A 96 56.79 58.62 -12.26
CA ARG A 96 55.33 58.86 -12.20
C ARG A 96 54.28 57.74 -12.41
N THR A 97 53.68 57.39 -11.27
CA THR A 97 52.24 57.51 -10.91
C THR A 97 51.15 56.95 -11.85
N ARG A 98 50.34 56.02 -11.32
CA ARG A 98 48.90 56.25 -10.99
C ARG A 98 48.31 55.05 -10.23
N ARG A 99 48.01 55.25 -8.94
CA ARG A 99 47.07 54.43 -8.15
C ARG A 99 45.64 54.97 -8.35
N PRO A 100 44.60 54.13 -8.43
CA PRO A 100 43.22 54.60 -8.43
C PRO A 100 42.77 55.05 -7.01
N PRO A 101 41.87 56.05 -6.91
CA PRO A 101 41.46 56.65 -5.64
C PRO A 101 40.34 55.87 -4.92
N PRO A 102 40.14 56.12 -3.60
CA PRO A 102 39.12 55.45 -2.79
C PRO A 102 37.71 56.01 -3.03
N ARG A 103 36.71 55.12 -3.03
CA ARG A 103 35.28 55.47 -3.17
C ARG A 103 34.78 56.23 -1.93
N ARG A 104 34.43 57.51 -2.13
CA ARG A 104 33.71 58.36 -1.16
C ARG A 104 32.24 57.95 -1.02
N ARG A 105 31.79 57.85 0.24
CA ARG A 105 30.38 57.90 0.66
C ARG A 105 29.68 59.14 0.08
N ARG A 106 28.52 58.93 -0.56
CA ARG A 106 27.53 60.00 -0.81
C ARG A 106 26.23 59.63 -0.10
N ARG A 107 25.92 60.36 0.97
CA ARG A 107 24.56 60.53 1.51
C ARG A 107 23.77 61.33 0.47
N GLY A 108 22.60 60.83 0.06
CA GLY A 108 21.70 61.48 -0.87
C GLY A 108 20.25 61.30 -0.44
N ARG A 109 19.72 62.35 0.20
CA ARG A 109 18.33 62.82 0.33
C ARG A 109 17.19 61.84 0.06
N ALA A 110 16.43 61.55 1.12
CA ALA A 110 15.02 61.19 1.05
C ALA A 110 14.24 62.34 0.41
N VAL A 111 13.57 62.06 -0.71
CA VAL A 111 12.54 62.93 -1.29
C VAL A 111 11.21 62.39 -0.81
N SER A 112 10.61 63.10 0.15
CA SER A 112 9.24 62.91 0.61
C SER A 112 8.26 63.36 -0.48
N ALA A 113 7.55 62.42 -1.10
CA ALA A 113 6.40 62.72 -1.94
C ALA A 113 5.25 63.33 -1.09
N PRO A 114 4.46 64.27 -1.62
CA PRO A 114 3.51 65.05 -0.82
C PRO A 114 2.30 64.20 -0.37
N LEU A 115 1.87 64.40 0.87
CA LEU A 115 0.69 63.76 1.49
C LEU A 115 -0.62 63.94 0.70
N ARG A 116 -0.72 64.93 -0.21
CA ARG A 116 -1.91 65.20 -1.02
C ARG A 116 -2.24 64.11 -2.05
N GLU A 117 -1.27 63.32 -2.49
CA GLU A 117 -1.49 62.31 -3.54
C GLU A 117 -2.02 60.97 -2.97
N ARG A 118 -1.76 60.72 -1.68
CA ARG A 118 -2.28 59.53 -0.98
C ARG A 118 -3.76 59.67 -0.63
N ASP A 119 -4.25 60.89 -0.42
CA ASP A 119 -5.66 61.14 -0.12
C ASP A 119 -6.54 61.07 -1.38
N ALA A 120 -6.02 61.45 -2.55
CA ALA A 120 -6.72 61.31 -3.83
C ALA A 120 -6.90 59.83 -4.22
N LEU A 121 -5.86 59.00 -4.03
CA LEU A 121 -5.94 57.55 -4.26
C LEU A 121 -6.83 56.82 -3.24
N ARG A 122 -6.92 57.31 -2.00
CA ARG A 122 -7.86 56.75 -1.00
C ARG A 122 -9.31 57.08 -1.29
N ARG A 123 -9.62 58.26 -1.86
CA ARG A 123 -10.99 58.61 -2.26
C ARG A 123 -11.46 57.84 -3.49
N ALA A 124 -10.58 57.58 -4.46
CA ALA A 124 -10.90 56.74 -5.62
C ALA A 124 -11.13 55.26 -5.27
N ALA A 125 -10.63 54.77 -4.13
CA ALA A 125 -10.81 53.39 -3.69
C ALA A 125 -12.16 53.13 -2.97
N HIS A 126 -12.94 54.17 -2.67
CA HIS A 126 -14.18 54.05 -1.89
C HIS A 126 -15.47 54.06 -2.71
N GLU A 127 -15.44 54.28 -4.03
CA GLU A 127 -16.67 54.35 -4.85
C GLU A 127 -17.10 53.02 -5.49
N HIS A 128 -16.33 51.94 -5.39
CA HIS A 128 -16.73 50.64 -5.95
C HIS A 128 -16.67 49.52 -4.89
N ALA A 129 -17.52 49.63 -3.87
CA ALA A 129 -17.90 48.48 -3.07
C ALA A 129 -19.04 47.72 -3.80
N PRO A 130 -18.79 46.57 -4.44
CA PRO A 130 -19.89 45.76 -4.95
C PRO A 130 -20.70 45.28 -3.75
N ALA A 131 -21.99 45.63 -3.72
CA ALA A 131 -22.94 45.11 -2.75
C ALA A 131 -22.80 43.58 -2.70
N ARG A 132 -22.38 43.06 -1.53
CA ARG A 132 -22.16 41.63 -1.30
C ARG A 132 -23.53 40.94 -1.19
N ARG A 133 -24.24 40.84 -2.32
CA ARG A 133 -25.52 40.15 -2.42
C ARG A 133 -25.29 38.69 -2.07
N SER A 134 -26.00 38.21 -1.05
CA SER A 134 -25.94 36.84 -0.55
C SER A 134 -26.04 35.82 -1.71
N ARG A 135 -24.90 35.24 -2.09
CA ARG A 135 -24.79 34.19 -3.13
C ARG A 135 -25.40 32.84 -2.71
N ARG A 136 -26.13 32.76 -1.59
CA ARG A 136 -26.83 31.54 -1.17
C ARG A 136 -28.08 31.26 -2.03
N GLY A 137 -28.71 32.29 -2.60
CA GLY A 137 -29.87 32.16 -3.49
C GLY A 137 -29.64 31.38 -4.80
N PRO A 138 -28.62 31.73 -5.62
CA PRO A 138 -28.40 31.06 -6.90
C PRO A 138 -27.88 29.62 -6.75
N LEU A 139 -27.15 29.30 -5.68
CA LEU A 139 -26.66 27.94 -5.42
C LEU A 139 -27.79 26.99 -4.99
N LEU A 140 -28.74 27.47 -4.16
CA LEU A 140 -29.93 26.71 -3.81
C LEU A 140 -30.88 26.55 -5.00
N ALA A 141 -31.04 27.59 -5.83
CA ALA A 141 -31.86 27.50 -7.05
C ALA A 141 -31.27 26.53 -8.09
N VAL A 142 -29.94 26.49 -8.24
CA VAL A 142 -29.25 25.50 -9.08
C VAL A 142 -29.37 24.10 -8.49
N GLY A 143 -29.24 23.95 -7.17
CA GLY A 143 -29.44 22.67 -6.50
C GLY A 143 -30.86 22.12 -6.65
N ILE A 144 -31.87 22.97 -6.48
CA ILE A 144 -33.29 22.62 -6.69
C ILE A 144 -33.55 22.34 -8.16
N GLY A 145 -32.99 23.12 -9.08
CA GLY A 145 -33.10 22.90 -10.52
C GLY A 145 -32.52 21.55 -10.97
N ILE A 146 -31.35 21.17 -10.44
CA ILE A 146 -30.73 19.86 -10.70
C ILE A 146 -31.57 18.74 -10.07
N ALA A 147 -32.08 18.92 -8.85
CA ALA A 147 -32.93 17.92 -8.20
C ALA A 147 -34.25 17.71 -8.95
N VAL A 148 -34.89 18.79 -9.43
CA VAL A 148 -36.11 18.73 -10.25
C VAL A 148 -35.81 18.14 -11.62
N LEU A 149 -34.69 18.47 -12.26
CA LEU A 149 -34.29 17.87 -13.54
C LEU A 149 -34.02 16.37 -13.39
N LEU A 150 -33.33 15.95 -12.34
CA LEU A 150 -33.09 14.54 -12.04
C LEU A 150 -34.38 13.80 -11.67
N LEU A 151 -35.31 14.47 -10.97
CA LEU A 151 -36.63 13.93 -10.66
C LEU A 151 -37.50 13.79 -11.91
N VAL A 152 -37.48 14.78 -12.81
CA VAL A 152 -38.17 14.75 -14.11
C VAL A 152 -37.56 13.68 -15.00
N LEU A 153 -36.22 13.56 -15.06
CA LEU A 153 -35.54 12.48 -15.77
C LEU A 153 -35.88 11.11 -15.16
N ARG A 154 -36.00 10.98 -13.83
CA ARG A 154 -36.46 9.75 -13.17
C ARG A 154 -37.91 9.43 -13.48
N LEU A 155 -38.81 10.41 -13.48
CA LEU A 155 -40.24 10.23 -13.75
C LEU A 155 -40.52 10.01 -15.25
N ALA A 156 -39.70 10.57 -16.13
CA ALA A 156 -39.77 10.37 -17.57
C ALA A 156 -38.98 9.15 -18.06
N SER A 157 -38.02 8.65 -17.28
CA SER A 157 -37.24 7.44 -17.61
C SER A 157 -38.07 6.17 -17.85
N PRO A 158 -39.17 5.86 -17.14
CA PRO A 158 -40.01 4.71 -17.49
C PRO A 158 -40.71 4.86 -18.84
N ALA A 159 -40.92 6.10 -19.33
CA ALA A 159 -41.54 6.37 -20.63
C ALA A 159 -40.54 6.45 -21.80
N LEU A 160 -39.27 6.80 -21.53
CA LEU A 160 -38.20 6.90 -22.54
C LEU A 160 -37.24 5.70 -22.57
N GLY A 161 -37.17 4.92 -21.49
CA GLY A 161 -36.12 3.90 -21.27
C GLY A 161 -36.36 2.56 -21.96
N SER A 162 -37.58 2.26 -22.42
CA SER A 162 -37.90 0.96 -23.04
C SER A 162 -37.66 0.90 -24.55
N GLN A 163 -37.31 2.01 -25.21
CA GLN A 163 -37.13 2.03 -26.67
C GLN A 163 -35.77 2.57 -27.16
N LEU A 164 -34.87 3.04 -26.30
CA LEU A 164 -33.62 3.68 -26.75
C LEU A 164 -32.34 2.83 -26.57
N LEU A 165 -32.32 1.80 -25.72
CA LEU A 165 -31.16 0.90 -25.52
C LEU A 165 -31.61 -0.56 -25.37
N PRO A 166 -30.92 -1.55 -25.98
CA PRO A 166 -31.13 -2.98 -25.72
C PRO A 166 -30.93 -3.32 -24.23
N ASP A 167 -31.74 -4.22 -23.66
CA ASP A 167 -31.71 -4.58 -22.23
C ASP A 167 -30.31 -4.95 -21.73
N THR A 168 -29.54 -5.70 -22.53
CA THR A 168 -28.16 -6.08 -22.21
C THR A 168 -27.22 -4.88 -22.04
N LEU A 169 -27.43 -3.81 -22.81
CA LEU A 169 -26.63 -2.59 -22.72
C LEU A 169 -27.02 -1.78 -21.47
N GLN A 170 -28.29 -1.78 -21.10
CA GLN A 170 -28.76 -1.14 -19.87
C GLN A 170 -28.18 -1.85 -18.64
N ASP A 171 -28.21 -3.19 -18.62
CA ASP A 171 -27.62 -3.99 -17.55
C ASP A 171 -26.11 -3.75 -17.45
N PHE A 172 -25.41 -3.73 -18.59
CA PHE A 172 -23.96 -3.47 -18.63
C PHE A 172 -23.61 -2.11 -18.02
N VAL A 173 -24.30 -1.05 -18.46
CA VAL A 173 -24.08 0.31 -17.96
C VAL A 173 -24.42 0.39 -16.47
N THR A 174 -25.52 -0.21 -16.04
CA THR A 174 -25.98 -0.20 -14.65
C THR A 174 -24.99 -0.88 -13.73
N LEU A 175 -24.54 -2.10 -14.07
CA LEU A 175 -23.58 -2.86 -13.27
C LEU A 175 -22.22 -2.17 -13.23
N THR A 176 -21.75 -1.66 -14.36
CA THR A 176 -20.48 -0.92 -14.43
C THR A 176 -20.52 0.34 -13.56
N ILE A 177 -21.58 1.15 -13.66
CA ILE A 177 -21.74 2.36 -12.85
C ILE A 177 -21.86 2.00 -11.37
N SER A 178 -22.61 0.94 -11.02
CA SER A 178 -22.75 0.48 -9.63
C SER A 178 -21.38 0.15 -9.01
N VAL A 179 -20.56 -0.64 -9.70
CA VAL A 179 -19.22 -1.02 -9.22
C VAL A 179 -18.31 0.20 -9.06
N ILE A 180 -18.38 1.16 -10.00
CA ILE A 180 -17.60 2.41 -9.93
C ILE A 180 -18.04 3.26 -8.72
N VAL A 181 -19.33 3.52 -8.59
CA VAL A 181 -19.90 4.37 -7.52
C VAL A 181 -19.58 3.79 -6.15
N GLU A 182 -19.60 2.47 -6.01
CA GLU A 182 -19.22 1.78 -4.80
C GLU A 182 -17.71 1.87 -4.53
N SER A 183 -16.86 1.64 -5.54
CA SER A 183 -15.41 1.47 -5.34
C SER A 183 -14.64 2.79 -5.23
N VAL A 184 -15.08 3.85 -5.93
CA VAL A 184 -14.43 5.17 -5.93
C VAL A 184 -14.22 5.74 -4.52
N PRO A 185 -15.22 5.86 -3.63
CA PRO A 185 -15.02 6.43 -2.30
C PRO A 185 -13.96 5.68 -1.49
N PHE A 186 -13.89 4.35 -1.63
CA PHE A 186 -12.89 3.55 -0.92
C PHE A 186 -11.49 3.70 -1.50
N VAL A 187 -11.33 3.79 -2.83
CA VAL A 187 -10.03 4.09 -3.44
C VAL A 187 -9.55 5.48 -3.02
N LEU A 188 -10.43 6.48 -3.05
CA LEU A 188 -10.11 7.83 -2.57
C LEU A 188 -9.64 7.84 -1.13
N LEU A 189 -10.37 7.16 -0.24
CA LEU A 189 -10.00 7.02 1.16
C LEU A 189 -8.63 6.32 1.30
N GLY A 190 -8.39 5.26 0.53
CA GLY A 190 -7.10 4.56 0.50
C GLY A 190 -5.93 5.44 0.06
N ILE A 191 -6.13 6.28 -0.96
CA ILE A 191 -5.12 7.26 -1.41
C ILE A 191 -4.84 8.28 -0.31
N VAL A 192 -5.88 8.85 0.31
CA VAL A 192 -5.73 9.82 1.40
C VAL A 192 -4.95 9.22 2.57
N LEU A 193 -5.32 8.00 3.00
CA LEU A 193 -4.61 7.31 4.08
C LEU A 193 -3.17 6.97 3.69
N SER A 194 -2.93 6.57 2.44
CA SER A 194 -1.58 6.35 1.92
C SER A 194 -0.72 7.60 2.04
N ILE A 195 -1.24 8.77 1.66
CA ILE A 195 -0.53 10.04 1.78
C ILE A 195 -0.28 10.41 3.24
N ILE A 196 -1.24 10.18 4.13
CA ILE A 196 -1.06 10.38 5.58
C ILE A 196 0.12 9.50 6.07
N VAL A 197 0.15 8.23 5.69
CA VAL A 197 1.25 7.31 6.06
C VAL A 197 2.60 7.76 5.47
N GLN A 198 2.60 8.22 4.22
CA GLN A 198 3.82 8.62 3.52
C GLN A 198 4.39 9.94 4.04
N VAL A 199 3.56 10.97 4.24
CA VAL A 199 3.99 12.34 4.56
C VAL A 199 3.96 12.63 6.07
N TRP A 200 2.98 12.09 6.79
CA TRP A 200 2.71 12.48 8.19
C TRP A 200 3.26 11.50 9.21
N LEU A 201 3.33 10.20 8.90
CA LEU A 201 3.93 9.23 9.82
C LEU A 201 5.47 9.19 9.69
N PRO A 202 6.23 9.29 10.79
CA PRO A 202 7.68 9.12 10.75
C PRO A 202 8.05 7.65 10.52
N GLN A 203 9.08 7.36 9.71
CA GLN A 203 9.54 5.99 9.47
C GLN A 203 9.91 5.23 10.76
N ALA A 204 10.36 5.96 11.79
CA ALA A 204 10.74 5.40 13.08
C ALA A 204 9.57 4.67 13.78
N PHE A 205 8.33 5.13 13.56
CA PHE A 205 7.12 4.59 14.18
C PHE A 205 6.96 3.09 13.90
N PHE A 206 7.10 2.68 12.64
CA PHE A 206 6.97 1.26 12.26
C PHE A 206 8.16 0.43 12.72
N THR A 207 9.37 1.00 12.79
CA THR A 207 10.56 0.25 13.17
C THR A 207 10.64 -0.07 14.66
N SER A 208 10.00 0.73 15.52
CA SER A 208 9.94 0.52 16.97
C SER A 208 8.81 -0.43 17.37
N TRP A 209 7.67 -0.37 16.69
CA TRP A 209 6.50 -1.22 16.98
C TRP A 209 6.59 -2.63 16.37
N LEU A 210 7.18 -2.78 15.18
CA LEU A 210 7.19 -4.08 14.50
C LEU A 210 8.24 -5.04 15.07
N PRO A 211 7.87 -6.30 15.38
CA PRO A 211 8.77 -7.29 15.93
C PRO A 211 9.88 -7.67 14.94
N ARG A 212 11.00 -8.19 15.47
CA ARG A 212 12.17 -8.61 14.67
C ARG A 212 11.99 -9.97 13.99
N GLN A 213 11.15 -10.82 14.55
CA GLN A 213 10.92 -12.18 14.07
C GLN A 213 10.02 -12.14 12.83
N PRO A 214 10.39 -12.77 11.70
CA PRO A 214 9.67 -12.60 10.44
C PRO A 214 8.23 -13.14 10.46
N LEU A 215 7.98 -14.25 11.16
CA LEU A 215 6.64 -14.82 11.30
C LEU A 215 5.73 -13.90 12.14
N LEU A 216 6.20 -13.52 13.34
CA LEU A 216 5.45 -12.63 14.21
C LEU A 216 5.22 -11.25 13.56
N ARG A 217 6.18 -10.77 12.77
CA ARG A 217 6.06 -9.51 12.04
C ARG A 217 4.93 -9.56 11.00
N ARG A 218 4.77 -10.68 10.28
CA ARG A 218 3.65 -10.86 9.34
C ARG A 218 2.31 -10.92 10.06
N ALA A 219 2.22 -11.69 11.14
CA ALA A 219 1.02 -11.77 11.94
C ALA A 219 0.58 -10.37 12.45
N VAL A 220 1.50 -9.61 13.05
CA VAL A 220 1.23 -8.24 13.51
C VAL A 220 0.80 -7.32 12.37
N ILE A 221 1.38 -7.46 11.18
CA ILE A 221 1.00 -6.67 10.00
C ILE A 221 -0.39 -7.06 9.48
N SER A 222 -0.76 -8.34 9.52
CA SER A 222 -2.13 -8.79 9.22
C SER A 222 -3.13 -8.14 10.18
N PHE A 223 -2.83 -8.12 11.48
CA PHE A 223 -3.67 -7.45 12.48
C PHE A 223 -3.66 -5.93 12.36
N LEU A 224 -2.60 -5.31 11.85
CA LEU A 224 -2.60 -3.87 11.57
C LEU A 224 -3.65 -3.51 10.51
N GLY A 225 -3.84 -4.39 9.51
CA GLY A 225 -4.87 -4.25 8.48
C GLY A 225 -6.29 -4.24 9.02
N MET A 226 -6.56 -5.01 10.08
CA MET A 226 -7.87 -5.11 10.74
C MET A 226 -8.38 -3.75 11.24
N PHE A 227 -7.51 -2.86 11.71
CA PHE A 227 -7.92 -1.58 12.28
C PHE A 227 -8.13 -0.47 11.27
N LEU A 228 -7.98 -0.74 9.97
CA LEU A 228 -8.08 0.27 8.95
C LEU A 228 -9.47 0.25 8.31
N PRO A 229 -10.20 1.39 8.32
CA PRO A 229 -11.56 1.48 7.79
C PRO A 229 -11.55 1.58 6.27
N VAL A 230 -10.87 0.65 5.59
CA VAL A 230 -10.60 0.70 4.15
C VAL A 230 -11.04 -0.62 3.52
N CYS A 231 -11.82 -0.51 2.45
CA CYS A 231 -12.24 -1.65 1.63
C CYS A 231 -11.05 -2.22 0.83
N GLU A 232 -11.17 -3.42 0.26
CA GLU A 232 -10.06 -4.04 -0.51
C GLU A 232 -9.51 -3.13 -1.62
N CYS A 233 -10.38 -2.31 -2.23
CA CYS A 233 -10.02 -1.30 -3.23
C CYS A 233 -9.03 -0.25 -2.73
N GLY A 234 -9.25 0.27 -1.52
CA GLY A 234 -8.39 1.30 -0.93
C GLY A 234 -7.11 0.71 -0.31
N ASN A 235 -7.07 -0.59 -0.06
CA ASN A 235 -5.88 -1.23 0.49
C ASN A 235 -4.71 -1.25 -0.52
N VAL A 236 -4.98 -1.19 -1.83
CA VAL A 236 -3.94 -1.14 -2.89
C VAL A 236 -3.06 0.12 -2.80
N PRO A 237 -3.61 1.36 -2.87
CA PRO A 237 -2.79 2.58 -2.75
C PRO A 237 -2.12 2.70 -1.37
N LEU A 238 -2.77 2.22 -0.30
CA LEU A 238 -2.18 2.19 1.04
C LEU A 238 -1.00 1.22 1.12
N ALA A 239 -1.13 0.03 0.55
CA ALA A 239 -0.08 -0.97 0.45
C ALA A 239 1.14 -0.45 -0.34
N ARG A 240 0.92 0.32 -1.43
CA ARG A 240 2.00 1.04 -2.14
C ARG A 240 2.71 2.04 -1.23
N GLY A 241 1.94 2.85 -0.51
CA GLY A 241 2.49 3.82 0.44
C GLY A 241 3.34 3.18 1.54
N LEU A 242 2.93 2.02 2.04
CA LEU A 242 3.71 1.25 3.02
C LEU A 242 5.04 0.77 2.44
N VAL A 243 5.08 0.30 1.18
CA VAL A 243 6.33 -0.08 0.49
C VAL A 243 7.24 1.14 0.34
N LEU A 244 6.71 2.28 -0.11
CA LEU A 244 7.45 3.53 -0.21
C LEU A 244 7.99 4.01 1.14
N LYS A 245 7.30 3.67 2.24
CA LYS A 245 7.73 3.97 3.61
C LYS A 245 8.75 2.96 4.18
N GLY A 246 9.06 1.90 3.44
CA GLY A 246 10.11 0.93 3.74
C GLY A 246 9.61 -0.43 4.25
N PHE A 247 8.33 -0.77 4.07
CA PHE A 247 7.86 -2.15 4.23
C PHE A 247 8.40 -3.01 3.08
N THR A 248 8.65 -4.29 3.35
CA THR A 248 9.01 -5.22 2.26
C THR A 248 7.80 -5.51 1.39
N VAL A 249 8.03 -5.90 0.13
CA VAL A 249 6.96 -6.30 -0.79
C VAL A 249 6.09 -7.41 -0.19
N SER A 250 6.71 -8.40 0.46
CA SER A 250 5.98 -9.49 1.15
C SER A 250 5.13 -9.00 2.31
N GLU A 251 5.59 -7.99 3.07
CA GLU A 251 4.83 -7.41 4.18
C GLU A 251 3.63 -6.63 3.67
N SER A 252 3.82 -5.85 2.60
CA SER A 252 2.75 -5.12 1.93
C SER A 252 1.69 -6.07 1.35
N MET A 253 2.10 -7.17 0.71
CA MET A 253 1.16 -8.22 0.27
C MET A 253 0.42 -8.85 1.46
N THR A 254 1.11 -9.18 2.55
CA THR A 254 0.47 -9.76 3.75
C THR A 254 -0.61 -8.83 4.30
N PHE A 255 -0.30 -7.54 4.40
CA PHE A 255 -1.23 -6.49 4.82
C PHE A 255 -2.44 -6.40 3.89
N LEU A 256 -2.18 -6.25 2.59
CA LEU A 256 -3.17 -6.06 1.54
C LEU A 256 -4.21 -7.19 1.53
N LEU A 257 -3.77 -8.44 1.71
CA LEU A 257 -4.63 -9.62 1.68
C LEU A 257 -5.39 -9.85 2.99
N ALA A 258 -4.76 -9.54 4.12
CA ALA A 258 -5.39 -9.74 5.43
C ALA A 258 -6.42 -8.66 5.76
N ALA A 259 -6.14 -7.41 5.37
CA ALA A 259 -6.94 -6.25 5.76
C ALA A 259 -8.44 -6.39 5.46
N PRO A 260 -8.89 -6.75 4.25
CA PRO A 260 -10.33 -6.83 3.97
C PRO A 260 -11.00 -8.00 4.68
N ILE A 261 -10.31 -9.12 4.91
CA ILE A 261 -10.92 -10.31 5.51
C ILE A 261 -11.03 -10.20 7.04
N LEU A 262 -10.05 -9.56 7.68
CA LEU A 262 -10.02 -9.38 9.13
C LEU A 262 -10.70 -8.07 9.56
N ASN A 263 -11.31 -7.33 8.64
CA ASN A 263 -11.96 -6.06 8.94
C ASN A 263 -13.18 -6.30 9.87
N PRO A 264 -13.33 -5.53 10.97
CA PRO A 264 -14.46 -5.63 11.88
C PRO A 264 -15.82 -5.56 11.19
N ILE A 265 -15.96 -4.74 10.15
CA ILE A 265 -17.19 -4.64 9.37
C ILE A 265 -17.51 -6.00 8.73
N THR A 266 -16.52 -6.63 8.10
CA THR A 266 -16.69 -7.94 7.44
C THR A 266 -16.95 -9.06 8.43
N ILE A 267 -16.35 -9.01 9.63
CA ILE A 267 -16.63 -9.95 10.72
C ILE A 267 -18.09 -9.83 11.14
N ILE A 268 -18.57 -8.61 11.38
CA ILE A 268 -19.95 -8.35 11.81
C ILE A 268 -20.94 -8.74 10.72
N THR A 269 -20.72 -8.37 9.46
CA THR A 269 -21.66 -8.68 8.38
C THR A 269 -21.70 -10.18 8.08
N THR A 270 -20.56 -10.88 8.15
CA THR A 270 -20.53 -12.35 8.01
C THR A 270 -21.25 -13.02 9.17
N HIS A 271 -21.04 -12.54 10.40
CA HIS A 271 -21.73 -13.07 11.58
C HIS A 271 -23.24 -12.82 11.53
N GLN A 272 -23.68 -11.66 11.03
CA GLN A 272 -25.10 -11.36 10.85
C GLN A 272 -25.75 -12.23 9.75
N ALA A 273 -25.01 -12.54 8.69
CA ALA A 273 -25.51 -13.37 7.60
C ALA A 273 -25.57 -14.87 7.95
N PHE A 274 -24.51 -15.42 8.55
CA PHE A 274 -24.34 -16.88 8.74
C PHE A 274 -24.25 -17.32 10.21
N GLY A 275 -24.21 -16.40 11.17
CA GLY A 275 -24.06 -16.72 12.58
C GLY A 275 -22.74 -17.44 12.89
N TRP A 276 -22.82 -18.39 13.83
CA TRP A 276 -21.73 -19.30 14.18
C TRP A 276 -21.88 -20.70 13.58
N SER A 277 -22.96 -20.94 12.82
CA SER A 277 -23.23 -22.23 12.16
C SER A 277 -22.27 -22.50 11.00
N ASP A 278 -22.02 -23.79 10.74
CA ASP A 278 -21.22 -24.32 9.62
C ASP A 278 -19.76 -23.84 9.54
N GLY A 279 -19.28 -23.13 10.55
CA GLY A 279 -17.91 -22.65 10.63
C GLY A 279 -17.53 -21.62 9.55
N ILE A 280 -18.48 -21.06 8.79
CA ILE A 280 -18.21 -20.14 7.66
C ILE A 280 -17.42 -18.91 8.11
N LEU A 281 -17.83 -18.28 9.22
CA LEU A 281 -17.12 -17.13 9.79
C LEU A 281 -15.67 -17.50 10.17
N VAL A 282 -15.49 -18.66 10.83
CA VAL A 282 -14.17 -19.13 11.26
C VAL A 282 -13.31 -19.43 10.04
N ALA A 283 -13.86 -20.11 9.02
CA ALA A 283 -13.19 -20.41 7.77
C ALA A 283 -12.80 -19.12 7.04
N ARG A 284 -13.66 -18.09 7.02
CA ARG A 284 -13.35 -16.77 6.47
C ARG A 284 -12.13 -16.15 7.15
N LEU A 285 -12.16 -16.02 8.48
CA LEU A 285 -11.10 -15.34 9.25
C LEU A 285 -9.80 -16.13 9.29
N ALA A 286 -9.86 -17.41 9.65
CA ALA A 286 -8.69 -18.27 9.73
C ALA A 286 -8.10 -18.51 8.33
N GLY A 287 -8.95 -18.73 7.33
CA GLY A 287 -8.56 -18.90 5.93
C GLY A 287 -7.88 -17.67 5.36
N GLY A 288 -8.49 -16.49 5.51
CA GLY A 288 -7.86 -15.24 5.07
C GLY A 288 -6.54 -14.93 5.77
N PHE A 289 -6.48 -15.12 7.09
CA PHE A 289 -5.24 -14.96 7.85
C PHE A 289 -4.15 -15.94 7.38
N LEU A 290 -4.52 -17.22 7.17
CA LEU A 290 -3.61 -18.25 6.68
C LEU A 290 -3.08 -17.90 5.29
N ILE A 291 -3.96 -17.53 4.35
CA ILE A 291 -3.59 -17.18 2.98
C ILE A 291 -2.65 -15.97 2.98
N ALA A 292 -2.98 -14.91 3.71
CA ALA A 292 -2.15 -13.72 3.79
C ALA A 292 -0.74 -14.03 4.33
N ASN A 293 -0.64 -14.83 5.39
CA ASN A 293 0.65 -15.22 5.97
C ASN A 293 1.42 -16.20 5.09
N LEU A 294 0.74 -17.11 4.39
CA LEU A 294 1.33 -18.03 3.44
C LEU A 294 1.95 -17.28 2.25
N ILE A 295 1.20 -16.36 1.65
CA ILE A 295 1.68 -15.50 0.56
C ILE A 295 2.85 -14.65 1.03
N GLY A 296 2.73 -14.01 2.19
CA GLY A 296 3.82 -13.25 2.81
C GLY A 296 5.08 -14.11 3.02
N TRP A 297 4.91 -15.36 3.43
CA TRP A 297 6.00 -16.31 3.59
C TRP A 297 6.61 -16.75 2.27
N LEU A 298 5.79 -17.08 1.28
CA LEU A 298 6.23 -17.50 -0.04
C LEU A 298 7.07 -16.40 -0.71
N TYR A 299 6.55 -15.18 -0.79
CA TYR A 299 7.25 -14.07 -1.44
C TYR A 299 8.40 -13.49 -0.62
N SER A 300 8.44 -13.71 0.71
CA SER A 300 9.62 -13.33 1.50
C SER A 300 10.88 -14.12 1.15
N ARG A 301 10.71 -15.32 0.58
CA ARG A 301 11.82 -16.15 0.09
C ARG A 301 12.19 -15.86 -1.35
N HIS A 302 11.48 -14.96 -2.02
CA HIS A 302 11.77 -14.63 -3.40
C HIS A 302 13.17 -13.99 -3.49
N PRO A 303 14.09 -14.50 -4.33
CA PRO A 303 15.47 -14.01 -4.39
C PRO A 303 15.60 -12.53 -4.76
N ASP A 304 14.64 -12.01 -5.53
CA ASP A 304 14.58 -10.60 -5.94
C ASP A 304 13.16 -10.03 -5.74
N PRO A 305 12.81 -9.52 -4.54
CA PRO A 305 11.47 -9.00 -4.27
C PRO A 305 11.06 -7.81 -5.15
N GLU A 306 12.01 -7.01 -5.62
CA GLU A 306 11.75 -5.85 -6.49
C GLU A 306 11.28 -6.29 -7.88
N SER A 307 11.67 -7.50 -8.31
CA SER A 307 11.19 -8.07 -9.58
C SER A 307 9.69 -8.40 -9.57
N LEU A 308 9.07 -8.45 -8.39
CA LEU A 308 7.62 -8.67 -8.24
C LEU A 308 6.81 -7.42 -8.61
N LEU A 309 7.43 -6.24 -8.53
CA LEU A 309 6.81 -4.93 -8.77
C LEU A 309 6.87 -4.53 -10.25
N THR A 310 5.92 -3.69 -10.67
CA THR A 310 5.99 -3.03 -11.98
C THR A 310 7.26 -2.18 -12.10
N ARG A 311 7.79 -2.03 -13.32
CA ARG A 311 9.03 -1.28 -13.53
C ARG A 311 8.90 0.19 -13.11
N SER A 312 7.73 0.79 -13.37
CA SER A 312 7.41 2.16 -12.96
C SER A 312 7.42 2.33 -11.45
N PHE A 313 6.75 1.43 -10.72
CA PHE A 313 6.69 1.52 -9.26
C PHE A 313 8.02 1.18 -8.59
N ALA A 314 8.77 0.20 -9.11
CA ALA A 314 10.12 -0.09 -8.62
C ALA A 314 11.10 1.08 -8.82
N ALA A 315 10.96 1.84 -9.91
CA ALA A 315 11.76 3.04 -10.15
C ALA A 315 11.43 4.16 -9.15
N GLU A 316 10.15 4.31 -8.80
CA GLU A 316 9.69 5.26 -7.78
C GLU A 316 10.25 4.92 -6.40
N CYS A 317 10.30 3.64 -6.04
CA CYS A 317 10.92 3.16 -4.79
C CYS A 317 12.43 3.45 -4.70
N ALA A 318 13.11 3.69 -5.83
CA ALA A 318 14.54 3.95 -5.88
C ALA A 318 14.91 5.44 -5.72
N LEU A 319 13.94 6.36 -5.78
CA LEU A 319 14.19 7.80 -5.68
C LEU A 319 14.56 8.22 -4.25
N PRO A 320 15.53 9.13 -4.06
CA PRO A 320 15.83 9.69 -2.74
C PRO A 320 14.63 10.49 -2.23
N GLN A 321 14.04 10.08 -1.10
CA GLN A 321 13.11 10.92 -0.36
C GLN A 321 13.91 11.99 0.40
N GLU A 322 13.98 13.19 -0.16
CA GLU A 322 14.54 14.39 0.48
C GLU A 322 13.63 14.84 1.64
N HIS A 323 13.92 14.40 2.88
CA HIS A 323 13.07 14.62 4.07
C HIS A 323 13.22 16.01 4.70
N GLY A 324 13.25 17.08 3.92
CA GLY A 324 13.83 18.34 4.38
C GLY A 324 13.02 19.63 4.21
N HIS A 325 11.69 19.69 4.29
CA HIS A 325 11.01 21.00 4.13
C HIS A 325 9.74 21.25 5.00
N SER A 326 9.51 22.56 5.23
CA SER A 326 8.42 23.27 5.96
C SER A 326 6.99 22.68 5.84
N SER A 327 6.10 22.91 6.81
CA SER A 327 4.68 22.45 6.73
C SER A 327 3.94 22.91 5.47
N ALA A 328 4.33 24.05 4.86
CA ALA A 328 3.78 24.51 3.59
C ALA A 328 4.20 23.64 2.39
N SER A 329 5.36 22.95 2.46
CA SER A 329 5.77 21.98 1.45
C SER A 329 5.06 20.64 1.60
N LYS A 330 4.71 20.22 2.82
CA LYS A 330 3.98 18.96 3.07
C LYS A 330 2.62 18.92 2.41
N LEU A 331 1.89 20.03 2.41
CA LEU A 331 0.58 20.11 1.74
C LEU A 331 0.73 20.03 0.22
N ARG A 332 1.70 20.74 -0.35
CA ARG A 332 2.00 20.69 -1.79
C ARG A 332 2.42 19.29 -2.24
N GLU A 333 3.29 18.65 -1.45
CA GLU A 333 3.72 17.27 -1.66
C GLU A 333 2.53 16.30 -1.57
N SER A 334 1.65 16.48 -0.57
CA SER A 334 0.43 15.67 -0.42
C SER A 334 -0.50 15.78 -1.62
N VAL A 335 -0.70 16.99 -2.16
CA VAL A 335 -1.53 17.22 -3.35
C VAL A 335 -0.92 16.59 -4.60
N GLU A 336 0.40 16.70 -4.76
CA GLU A 336 1.11 16.09 -5.89
C GLU A 336 1.03 14.55 -5.85
N LEU A 337 1.26 13.96 -4.67
CA LEU A 337 1.08 12.52 -4.44
C LEU A 337 -0.36 12.08 -4.73
N PHE A 338 -1.35 12.84 -4.24
CA PHE A 338 -2.76 12.55 -4.49
C PHE A 338 -3.07 12.54 -5.99
N ARG A 339 -2.63 13.56 -6.73
CA ARG A 339 -2.86 13.65 -8.17
C ARG A 339 -2.26 12.47 -8.92
N ARG A 340 -1.04 12.06 -8.54
CA ARG A 340 -0.33 10.93 -9.16
C ARG A 340 -0.99 9.59 -8.89
N GLU A 341 -1.33 9.31 -7.63
CA GLU A 341 -2.00 8.07 -7.25
C GLU A 341 -3.39 8.00 -7.91
N MET A 342 -4.13 9.10 -7.90
CA MET A 342 -5.42 9.21 -8.59
C MET A 342 -5.30 8.90 -10.09
N SER A 343 -4.37 9.55 -10.80
CA SER A 343 -4.21 9.36 -12.24
C SER A 343 -3.75 7.94 -12.60
N THR A 344 -3.14 7.22 -11.66
CA THR A 344 -2.64 5.86 -11.89
C THR A 344 -3.71 4.81 -11.57
N MET A 345 -4.45 4.97 -10.46
CA MET A 345 -5.40 3.95 -9.98
C MET A 345 -6.78 4.06 -10.61
N MET A 346 -7.27 5.29 -10.86
CA MET A 346 -8.61 5.48 -11.38
C MET A 346 -8.80 4.78 -12.73
N PRO A 347 -7.92 4.92 -13.75
CA PRO A 347 -8.12 4.24 -15.02
C PRO A 347 -8.20 2.72 -14.87
N ALA A 348 -7.38 2.14 -14.00
CA ALA A 348 -7.40 0.71 -13.72
C ALA A 348 -8.72 0.27 -13.06
N LEU A 349 -9.27 1.07 -12.14
CA LEU A 349 -10.58 0.83 -11.53
C LEU A 349 -11.71 0.90 -12.58
N PHE A 350 -11.73 1.92 -13.44
CA PHE A 350 -12.75 2.05 -14.48
C PHE A 350 -12.70 0.90 -15.49
N ILE A 351 -11.49 0.51 -15.92
CA ILE A 351 -11.31 -0.65 -16.82
C ILE A 351 -11.75 -1.94 -16.12
N GLY A 352 -11.33 -2.15 -14.87
CA GLY A 352 -11.73 -3.32 -14.08
C GLY A 352 -13.25 -3.41 -13.89
N ALA A 353 -13.90 -2.29 -13.58
CA ALA A 353 -15.35 -2.21 -13.41
C ALA A 353 -16.11 -2.45 -14.73
N ALA A 354 -15.61 -1.90 -15.85
CA ALA A 354 -16.21 -2.15 -17.17
C ALA A 354 -16.07 -3.62 -17.58
N VAL A 355 -14.91 -4.24 -17.34
CA VAL A 355 -14.73 -5.68 -17.61
C VAL A 355 -15.63 -6.51 -16.70
N ALA A 356 -15.73 -6.17 -15.40
CA ALA A 356 -16.61 -6.85 -14.47
C ALA A 356 -18.08 -6.76 -14.92
N GLY A 357 -18.57 -5.56 -15.25
CA GLY A 357 -19.93 -5.36 -15.77
C GLY A 357 -20.20 -6.14 -17.05
N GLY A 358 -19.22 -6.20 -17.96
CA GLY A 358 -19.33 -6.98 -19.20
C GLY A 358 -19.38 -8.49 -18.99
N ILE A 359 -18.62 -9.01 -18.01
CA ILE A 359 -18.69 -10.43 -17.68
C ILE A 359 -20.01 -10.74 -16.95
N GLN A 360 -20.50 -9.84 -16.10
CA GLN A 360 -21.74 -10.05 -15.35
C GLN A 360 -22.99 -10.05 -16.23
N THR A 361 -23.01 -9.31 -17.34
CA THR A 361 -24.10 -9.39 -18.33
C THR A 361 -24.02 -10.65 -19.19
N ALA A 362 -22.81 -11.15 -19.45
CA ALA A 362 -22.60 -12.34 -20.27
C ALA A 362 -22.83 -13.65 -19.51
N VAL A 363 -22.70 -13.67 -18.18
CA VAL A 363 -22.76 -14.89 -17.37
C VAL A 363 -24.11 -14.98 -16.62
N PRO A 364 -25.08 -15.75 -17.13
CA PRO A 364 -26.34 -15.96 -16.43
C PRO A 364 -26.13 -16.79 -15.16
N ARG A 365 -26.64 -16.28 -14.03
CA ARG A 365 -26.54 -16.92 -12.70
C ARG A 365 -27.15 -18.33 -12.65
N SER A 366 -28.05 -18.66 -13.59
CA SER A 366 -28.69 -19.97 -13.71
C SER A 366 -27.71 -21.10 -14.07
N VAL A 367 -26.57 -20.80 -14.71
CA VAL A 367 -25.53 -21.79 -15.07
C VAL A 367 -24.85 -22.38 -13.83
N LEU A 368 -24.93 -21.69 -12.69
CA LEU A 368 -24.29 -22.13 -11.44
C LEU A 368 -25.19 -23.07 -10.62
N VAL A 369 -26.50 -23.07 -10.84
CA VAL A 369 -27.49 -23.75 -9.99
C VAL A 369 -27.49 -25.28 -10.18
N THR A 370 -27.05 -25.78 -11.34
CA THR A 370 -26.93 -27.23 -11.58
C THR A 370 -25.68 -27.86 -10.97
N LEU A 371 -24.75 -27.05 -10.43
CA LEU A 371 -23.47 -27.50 -9.88
C LEU A 371 -23.44 -27.53 -8.34
N GLY A 372 -24.50 -27.08 -7.67
CA GLY A 372 -24.51 -26.81 -6.22
C GLY A 372 -24.42 -28.06 -5.32
N SER A 373 -24.81 -29.23 -5.82
CA SER A 373 -24.93 -30.47 -5.03
C SER A 373 -23.64 -31.27 -4.89
N ASN A 374 -22.65 -31.08 -5.78
CA ASN A 374 -21.39 -31.81 -5.70
C ASN A 374 -20.34 -31.03 -4.90
N PRO A 375 -19.63 -31.66 -3.92
CA PRO A 375 -18.72 -30.96 -3.01
C PRO A 375 -17.63 -30.15 -3.70
N VAL A 376 -17.14 -30.62 -4.84
CA VAL A 376 -16.07 -29.96 -5.59
C VAL A 376 -16.65 -28.89 -6.52
N TRP A 377 -17.72 -29.21 -7.25
CA TRP A 377 -18.33 -28.26 -8.18
C TRP A 377 -18.96 -27.06 -7.48
N SER A 378 -19.51 -27.26 -6.28
CA SER A 378 -20.03 -26.18 -5.44
C SER A 378 -18.94 -25.15 -5.12
N VAL A 379 -17.76 -25.60 -4.70
CA VAL A 379 -16.61 -24.73 -4.40
C VAL A 379 -16.13 -23.99 -5.65
N LEU A 380 -15.92 -24.71 -6.75
CA LEU A 380 -15.44 -24.11 -8.00
C LEU A 380 -16.44 -23.10 -8.57
N ALA A 381 -17.72 -23.44 -8.61
CA ALA A 381 -18.79 -22.56 -9.08
C ALA A 381 -18.84 -21.27 -8.26
N MET A 382 -18.76 -21.38 -6.94
CA MET A 382 -18.79 -20.23 -6.04
C MET A 382 -17.52 -19.36 -6.15
N MET A 383 -16.34 -19.95 -6.36
CA MET A 383 -15.13 -19.18 -6.64
C MET A 383 -15.20 -18.42 -7.97
N VAL A 384 -15.75 -19.04 -9.03
CA VAL A 384 -15.97 -18.37 -10.32
C VAL A 384 -16.97 -17.23 -10.15
N LEU A 385 -18.07 -17.46 -9.41
CA LEU A 385 -19.04 -16.42 -9.10
C LEU A 385 -18.39 -15.25 -8.36
N ALA A 386 -17.56 -15.51 -7.34
CA ALA A 386 -16.83 -14.49 -6.60
C ALA A 386 -15.95 -13.64 -7.52
N PHE A 387 -15.20 -14.29 -8.41
CA PHE A 387 -14.32 -13.64 -9.37
C PHE A 387 -15.06 -12.66 -10.30
N VAL A 388 -16.21 -13.11 -10.83
CA VAL A 388 -17.02 -12.39 -11.82
C VAL A 388 -17.77 -11.23 -11.18
N ILE A 389 -18.40 -11.49 -10.03
CA ILE A 389 -19.30 -10.54 -9.38
C ILE A 389 -18.52 -9.38 -8.74
N SER A 390 -17.27 -9.61 -8.28
CA SER A 390 -16.34 -8.53 -7.88
C SER A 390 -16.94 -7.53 -6.86
N LEU A 391 -17.79 -8.05 -5.96
CA LEU A 391 -18.41 -7.29 -4.88
C LEU A 391 -17.39 -6.94 -3.80
N CYS A 392 -17.62 -5.83 -3.12
CA CYS A 392 -16.80 -5.48 -1.97
C CYS A 392 -17.05 -6.42 -0.79
N SER A 393 -15.99 -6.62 0.00
CA SER A 393 -15.97 -7.52 1.17
C SER A 393 -17.00 -7.19 2.27
N ASN A 394 -17.59 -6.00 2.26
CA ASN A 394 -18.58 -5.59 3.26
C ASN A 394 -19.99 -6.10 2.96
N VAL A 395 -20.33 -6.28 1.67
CA VAL A 395 -21.69 -6.65 1.21
C VAL A 395 -21.75 -8.09 0.68
N ASP A 396 -20.60 -8.73 0.49
CA ASP A 396 -20.46 -10.07 -0.07
C ASP A 396 -21.24 -11.17 0.68
N ALA A 397 -21.26 -11.10 2.01
CA ALA A 397 -21.94 -12.05 2.88
C ALA A 397 -23.46 -12.01 2.69
N PHE A 398 -24.04 -10.82 2.57
CA PHE A 398 -25.48 -10.67 2.32
C PHE A 398 -25.86 -11.05 0.89
N PHE A 399 -24.96 -10.82 -0.07
CA PHE A 399 -25.17 -11.25 -1.45
C PHE A 399 -25.20 -12.78 -1.57
N VAL A 400 -24.32 -13.47 -0.85
CA VAL A 400 -24.18 -14.93 -0.96
C VAL A 400 -25.17 -15.71 -0.09
N LEU A 401 -25.78 -15.06 0.91
CA LEU A 401 -26.75 -15.67 1.83
C LEU A 401 -27.93 -16.40 1.14
N PRO A 402 -28.58 -15.87 0.09
CA PRO A 402 -29.65 -16.58 -0.61
C PRO A 402 -29.22 -17.89 -1.27
N PHE A 403 -27.91 -18.07 -1.50
CA PHE A 403 -27.35 -19.29 -2.08
C PHE A 403 -27.09 -20.37 -1.02
N ALA A 404 -27.23 -20.06 0.28
CA ALA A 404 -26.99 -20.99 1.36
C ALA A 404 -27.93 -22.20 1.37
N SER A 405 -29.11 -22.08 0.76
CA SER A 405 -30.04 -23.20 0.57
C SER A 405 -29.71 -24.08 -0.64
N THR A 406 -28.88 -23.61 -1.57
CA THR A 406 -28.58 -24.29 -2.85
C THR A 406 -27.17 -24.86 -2.90
N PHE A 407 -26.22 -24.20 -2.22
CA PHE A 407 -24.79 -24.56 -2.23
C PHE A 407 -24.34 -25.02 -0.85
N MET A 408 -23.32 -25.88 -0.82
CA MET A 408 -22.73 -26.32 0.44
C MET A 408 -21.97 -25.20 1.16
N PRO A 409 -21.88 -25.25 2.51
CA PRO A 409 -21.22 -24.22 3.31
C PRO A 409 -19.78 -23.92 2.89
N GLY A 410 -19.03 -24.93 2.44
CA GLY A 410 -17.67 -24.76 1.98
C GLY A 410 -17.55 -24.01 0.64
N GLY A 411 -18.55 -24.09 -0.24
CA GLY A 411 -18.61 -23.24 -1.42
C GLY A 411 -18.79 -21.77 -1.07
N ILE A 412 -19.66 -21.50 -0.08
CA ILE A 412 -19.88 -20.15 0.46
C ILE A 412 -18.62 -19.63 1.16
N ALA A 413 -17.97 -20.46 1.98
CA ALA A 413 -16.71 -20.09 2.62
C ALA A 413 -15.61 -19.78 1.58
N ALA A 414 -15.49 -20.59 0.52
CA ALA A 414 -14.54 -20.34 -0.56
C ALA A 414 -14.83 -19.02 -1.29
N PHE A 415 -16.11 -18.70 -1.55
CA PHE A 415 -16.52 -17.40 -2.12
C PHE A 415 -16.07 -16.22 -1.24
N LEU A 416 -16.34 -16.28 0.07
CA LEU A 416 -16.05 -15.20 1.02
C LEU A 416 -14.56 -15.03 1.33
N VAL A 417 -13.75 -16.09 1.16
CA VAL A 417 -12.29 -16.02 1.31
C VAL A 417 -11.62 -15.56 0.01
N PHE A 418 -12.06 -16.09 -1.14
CA PHE A 418 -11.43 -15.84 -2.43
C PHE A 418 -11.78 -14.46 -2.99
N GLY A 419 -13.07 -14.07 -2.96
CA GLY A 419 -13.57 -12.85 -3.61
C GLY A 419 -12.84 -11.57 -3.19
N PRO A 420 -12.74 -11.26 -1.88
CA PRO A 420 -12.03 -10.06 -1.41
C PRO A 420 -10.55 -9.97 -1.78
N ILE A 421 -9.93 -11.09 -2.18
CA ILE A 421 -8.51 -11.15 -2.57
C ILE A 421 -8.36 -11.11 -4.09
N ILE A 422 -9.11 -11.96 -4.81
CA ILE A 422 -9.00 -12.14 -6.25
C ILE A 422 -10.36 -11.94 -6.91
N ASP A 423 -10.49 -10.80 -7.57
CA ASP A 423 -11.59 -10.49 -8.47
C ASP A 423 -11.09 -9.66 -9.66
N VAL A 424 -11.91 -9.46 -10.68
CA VAL A 424 -11.55 -8.73 -11.90
C VAL A 424 -11.05 -7.31 -11.60
N LYS A 425 -11.77 -6.56 -10.76
CA LYS A 425 -11.43 -5.19 -10.35
C LYS A 425 -10.16 -5.16 -9.50
N MET A 426 -10.03 -6.08 -8.54
CA MET A 426 -8.83 -6.21 -7.72
C MET A 426 -7.61 -6.50 -8.56
N LEU A 427 -7.68 -7.45 -9.50
CA LEU A 427 -6.55 -7.75 -10.38
C LEU A 427 -6.17 -6.56 -11.27
N ALA A 428 -7.16 -5.80 -11.76
CA ALA A 428 -6.92 -4.57 -12.50
C ALA A 428 -6.17 -3.53 -11.65
N LEU A 429 -6.61 -3.30 -10.41
CA LEU A 429 -5.94 -2.40 -9.47
C LEU A 429 -4.54 -2.89 -9.08
N LEU A 430 -4.38 -4.16 -8.77
CA LEU A 430 -3.08 -4.74 -8.38
C LEU A 430 -2.07 -4.72 -9.53
N ARG A 431 -2.51 -4.76 -10.79
CA ARG A 431 -1.66 -4.65 -11.99
C ARG A 431 -0.94 -3.31 -12.09
N THR A 432 -1.40 -2.28 -11.41
CA THR A 432 -0.68 -1.00 -11.32
C THR A 432 0.62 -1.12 -10.50
N THR A 433 0.69 -2.10 -9.59
CA THR A 433 1.74 -2.24 -8.56
C THR A 433 2.61 -3.47 -8.78
N TYR A 434 1.99 -4.61 -9.11
CA TYR A 434 2.64 -5.89 -9.28
C TYR A 434 2.67 -6.32 -10.74
N ARG A 435 3.68 -7.13 -11.12
CA ARG A 435 3.77 -7.67 -12.48
C ARG A 435 2.66 -8.70 -12.73
N PRO A 436 2.18 -8.84 -13.98
CA PRO A 436 1.14 -9.82 -14.32
C PRO A 436 1.55 -11.26 -13.99
N ARG A 437 2.83 -11.61 -14.09
CA ARG A 437 3.34 -12.94 -13.68
C ARG A 437 3.16 -13.18 -12.17
N THR A 438 3.48 -12.18 -11.36
CA THR A 438 3.27 -12.21 -9.90
C THR A 438 1.78 -12.36 -9.57
N LEU A 439 0.92 -11.63 -10.30
CA LEU A 439 -0.53 -11.73 -10.10
C LEU A 439 -1.07 -13.10 -10.48
N ALA A 440 -0.63 -13.70 -11.58
CA ALA A 440 -1.04 -15.05 -11.94
C ALA A 440 -0.63 -16.09 -10.88
N GLN A 441 0.59 -15.98 -10.35
CA GLN A 441 1.06 -16.85 -9.26
C GLN A 441 0.28 -16.62 -7.97
N LEU A 442 0.02 -15.36 -7.61
CA LEU A 442 -0.81 -15.00 -6.47
C LEU A 442 -2.21 -15.59 -6.60
N THR A 443 -2.88 -15.36 -7.74
CA THR A 443 -4.21 -15.90 -8.04
C THR A 443 -4.24 -17.41 -7.95
N LEU A 444 -3.25 -18.11 -8.51
CA LEU A 444 -3.20 -19.57 -8.46
C LEU A 444 -3.07 -20.07 -7.02
N VAL A 445 -2.15 -19.51 -6.23
CA VAL A 445 -1.94 -19.93 -4.84
C VAL A 445 -3.20 -19.66 -4.02
N VAL A 446 -3.76 -18.45 -4.12
CA VAL A 446 -4.99 -18.07 -3.40
C VAL A 446 -6.15 -18.97 -3.81
N ALA A 447 -6.34 -19.23 -5.10
CA ALA A 447 -7.38 -20.12 -5.61
C ALA A 447 -7.25 -21.54 -5.03
N LEU A 448 -6.06 -22.14 -5.10
CA LEU A 448 -5.83 -23.49 -4.58
C LEU A 448 -6.06 -23.56 -3.06
N THR A 449 -5.62 -22.54 -2.31
CA THR A 449 -5.84 -22.51 -0.87
C THR A 449 -7.30 -22.27 -0.49
N SER A 450 -8.00 -21.38 -1.19
CA SER A 450 -9.44 -21.14 -0.96
C SER A 450 -10.26 -22.38 -1.31
N ALA A 451 -9.92 -23.07 -2.40
CA ALA A 451 -10.53 -24.33 -2.77
C ALA A 451 -10.30 -25.40 -1.70
N ALA A 452 -9.06 -25.53 -1.20
CA ALA A 452 -8.75 -26.46 -0.11
C ALA A 452 -9.54 -26.14 1.17
N ILE A 453 -9.63 -24.86 1.55
CA ILE A 453 -10.43 -24.43 2.71
C ILE A 453 -11.91 -24.78 2.50
N GLY A 454 -12.47 -24.49 1.32
CA GLY A 454 -13.86 -24.81 1.00
C GLY A 454 -14.14 -26.32 1.04
N LEU A 455 -13.25 -27.14 0.49
CA LEU A 455 -13.38 -28.60 0.54
C LEU A 455 -13.27 -29.15 1.96
N VAL A 456 -12.39 -28.58 2.78
CA VAL A 456 -12.27 -28.93 4.19
C VAL A 456 -13.56 -28.60 4.94
N VAL A 457 -14.15 -27.43 4.70
CA VAL A 457 -15.45 -27.07 5.31
C VAL A 457 -16.55 -28.02 4.85
N ASN A 458 -16.62 -28.34 3.55
CA ASN A 458 -17.60 -29.31 3.02
C ASN A 458 -17.42 -30.72 3.60
N TYR A 459 -16.22 -31.08 4.05
CA TYR A 459 -15.97 -32.38 4.67
C TYR A 459 -16.43 -32.42 6.14
N PHE A 460 -16.44 -31.27 6.83
CA PHE A 460 -16.82 -31.17 8.24
C PHE A 460 -18.25 -30.66 8.48
N ALA A 461 -18.89 -30.10 7.45
CA ALA A 461 -20.30 -29.73 7.42
C ALA A 461 -21.15 -30.94 7.02
#